data_AF-A0A8H4TSS3-F1
#
_entry.id   AF-A0A8H4TSS3-F1
#
_cell.length_a   1.000
_cell.length_b   1.000
_cell.length_c   1.000
_cell.angle_alpha   90.00
_cell.angle_beta   90.00
_cell.angle_gamma   90.00
#
_symmetry.space_group_name_H-M   'P 1'
#
loop_
_entity.id
_entity.type
_entity.pdbx_description
1 polymer ?
#
loop_
_entity_poly.entity_id
_entity_poly.type
_entity_poly.pdbx_seq_one_letter_code
_entity_poly.pdbx_strand_id
1 'polypeptide(L)'
;MPSYNQLLSALAAMAVASVNAAMGPSFSTGPVAAGSWIREATSTLVLPDIPTGSGVASLWVGMGTDKGDLIQSIADHTDSPEWSVFAYTLTKTG
;
A
#
# COMPACT_ATOMS: atom_id res chain seq x y z
N MET A 1 -15.50 -2.41 33.49
CA MET A 1 -15.16 -3.66 32.78
C MET A 1 -15.85 -3.60 31.43
N PRO A 2 -15.15 -3.77 30.30
CA PRO A 2 -15.79 -3.72 28.99
C PRO A 2 -16.82 -4.83 28.88
N SER A 3 -17.97 -4.52 28.26
CA SER A 3 -19.05 -5.50 28.10
C SER A 3 -18.66 -6.57 27.06
N TYR A 4 -19.30 -7.74 27.14
CA TYR A 4 -19.09 -8.79 26.13
C TYR A 4 -19.29 -8.27 24.69
N ASN A 5 -20.29 -7.41 24.48
CA ASN A 5 -20.53 -6.81 23.16
C ASN A 5 -19.39 -5.87 22.74
N GLN A 6 -18.74 -5.15 23.66
CA GLN A 6 -17.57 -4.34 23.35
C GLN A 6 -16.34 -5.20 23.00
N LEU A 7 -16.17 -6.34 23.67
CA LEU A 7 -15.12 -7.31 23.37
C LEU A 7 -15.32 -7.96 21.99
N LEU A 8 -16.57 -8.31 21.66
CA LEU A 8 -16.96 -8.84 20.35
C LEU A 8 -16.74 -7.82 19.23
N SER A 9 -17.13 -6.55 19.43
CA SER A 9 -16.89 -5.49 18.46
C SER A 9 -15.40 -5.19 18.24
N ALA A 10 -14.60 -5.22 19.31
CA ALA A 10 -13.16 -5.04 19.22
C ALA A 10 -12.50 -6.21 18.45
N LEU A 11 -12.89 -7.45 18.73
CA LEU A 11 -12.38 -8.62 18.01
C LEU A 11 -12.79 -8.62 16.52
N ALA A 12 -14.02 -8.21 16.22
CA ALA A 12 -14.50 -8.07 14.85
C ALA A 12 -13.75 -7.00 14.06
N ALA A 13 -13.40 -5.86 14.68
CA ALA A 13 -12.59 -4.82 14.05
C ALA A 13 -11.17 -5.31 13.72
N MET A 14 -10.57 -6.14 14.58
CA MET A 14 -9.26 -6.77 14.33
C MET A 14 -9.29 -7.81 13.20
N ALA A 15 -10.44 -8.45 12.97
CA ALA A 15 -10.61 -9.46 11.93
C ALA A 15 -10.82 -8.87 10.52
N VAL A 16 -11.28 -7.61 10.43
CA VAL A 16 -11.58 -6.93 9.15
C VAL A 16 -10.40 -6.06 8.66
N ALA A 17 -9.44 -5.74 9.52
CA ALA A 17 -8.32 -4.85 9.19
C ALA A 17 -7.16 -5.52 8.42
N SER A 18 -7.30 -6.75 7.93
CA SER A 18 -6.33 -7.34 7.00
C SER A 18 -6.62 -6.87 5.57
N VAL A 19 -6.38 -5.58 5.31
CA VAL A 19 -6.23 -5.12 3.92
C VAL A 19 -5.06 -5.91 3.35
N ASN A 20 -5.32 -6.81 2.41
CA ASN A 20 -4.29 -7.60 1.75
C ASN A 20 -3.54 -6.69 0.77
N ALA A 21 -2.76 -5.75 1.30
CA ALA A 21 -1.79 -4.96 0.58
C ALA A 21 -0.63 -5.88 0.19
N ALA A 22 -0.89 -6.76 -0.77
CA ALA A 22 0.13 -7.58 -1.37
C ALA A 22 0.83 -6.77 -2.45
N MET A 23 2.14 -7.02 -2.59
CA MET A 23 2.88 -6.56 -3.76
C MET A 23 2.16 -7.05 -5.02
N GLY A 24 1.95 -6.14 -5.98
CA GLY A 24 1.24 -6.47 -7.22
C GLY A 24 1.92 -7.61 -8.02
N PRO A 25 1.33 -8.04 -9.15
CA PRO A 25 1.83 -9.19 -9.92
C PRO A 25 3.25 -9.04 -10.46
N SER A 26 3.83 -7.83 -10.42
CA SER A 26 5.22 -7.53 -10.75
C SER A 26 6.06 -7.29 -9.49
N PHE A 27 6.18 -8.32 -8.66
CA PHE A 27 7.09 -8.31 -7.51
C PHE A 27 8.46 -8.87 -7.94
N SER A 28 9.50 -8.05 -7.86
CA SER A 28 10.88 -8.48 -8.08
C SER A 28 11.64 -8.33 -6.78
N THR A 29 12.13 -9.44 -6.23
CA THR A 29 13.09 -9.41 -5.12
C THR A 29 14.51 -9.15 -5.61
N GLY A 30 14.78 -9.34 -6.90
CA GLY A 30 16.13 -9.37 -7.48
C GLY A 30 17.07 -10.38 -6.80
N PRO A 31 18.15 -10.82 -7.44
CA PRO A 31 19.25 -11.43 -6.71
C PRO A 31 20.01 -10.32 -5.98
N VAL A 32 19.68 -10.04 -4.72
CA VAL A 32 20.57 -9.27 -3.85
C VAL A 32 21.55 -10.23 -3.18
N ALA A 33 22.75 -10.34 -3.74
CA ALA A 33 23.85 -11.04 -3.06
C ALA A 33 24.08 -10.40 -1.68
N ALA A 34 24.53 -11.18 -0.69
CA ALA A 34 24.82 -10.67 0.64
C ALA A 34 25.74 -9.43 0.57
N GLY A 35 25.33 -8.33 1.20
CA GLY A 35 26.04 -7.04 1.12
C GLY A 35 25.73 -6.18 -0.10
N SER A 36 24.75 -6.56 -0.93
CA SER A 36 24.26 -5.73 -2.04
C SER A 36 23.00 -4.98 -1.63
N TRP A 37 22.85 -3.74 -2.10
CA TRP A 37 21.66 -2.93 -1.89
C TRP A 37 21.29 -2.17 -3.17
N ILE A 38 20.03 -1.77 -3.27
CA ILE A 38 19.54 -0.93 -4.35
C ILE A 38 20.01 0.50 -4.08
N ARG A 39 20.82 1.07 -4.98
CA ARG A 39 21.21 2.49 -4.94
C ARG A 39 20.16 3.38 -5.61
N GLU A 40 19.57 2.89 -6.69
CA GLU A 40 18.57 3.59 -7.47
C GLU A 40 17.64 2.56 -8.11
N ALA A 41 16.35 2.84 -8.11
CA ALA A 41 15.34 2.10 -8.83
C ALA A 41 14.34 3.09 -9.44
N THR A 42 14.08 2.96 -10.73
CA THR A 42 13.06 3.74 -11.42
C THR A 42 11.92 2.80 -11.79
N SER A 43 10.72 3.16 -11.34
CA SER A 43 9.50 2.44 -11.70
C SER A 43 8.49 3.43 -12.25
N THR A 44 7.87 3.07 -13.38
CA THR A 44 6.86 3.90 -14.03
C THR A 44 5.50 3.26 -13.84
N LEU A 45 4.61 3.96 -13.14
CA LEU A 45 3.19 3.61 -13.09
C LEU A 45 2.46 4.42 -14.17
N VAL A 46 1.90 3.72 -15.15
CA VAL A 46 1.03 4.33 -16.16
C VAL A 46 -0.40 4.26 -15.64
N LEU A 47 -1.02 5.43 -15.44
CA LEU A 47 -2.39 5.50 -14.95
C LEU A 47 -3.36 5.26 -16.12
N PRO A 48 -4.39 4.40 -15.93
CA PRO A 48 -5.47 4.29 -16.90
C PRO A 48 -6.37 5.53 -16.86
N ASP A 49 -7.30 5.58 -17.79
CA ASP A 49 -8.44 6.51 -17.71
C ASP A 49 -9.16 6.36 -16.37
N ILE A 50 -9.77 7.46 -15.91
CA ILE A 50 -10.47 7.51 -14.61
C ILE A 50 -11.55 6.42 -14.59
N PRO A 51 -11.51 5.49 -13.62
CA PRO A 51 -12.51 4.42 -13.52
C PRO A 51 -13.93 4.99 -13.41
N THR A 52 -14.87 4.42 -14.14
CA THR A 52 -16.29 4.81 -14.05
C THR A 52 -17.00 3.98 -12.98
N GLY A 53 -17.67 4.64 -12.03
CA GLY A 53 -18.50 3.97 -11.01
C GLY A 53 -18.33 4.60 -9.63
N SER A 54 -19.10 4.12 -8.65
CA SER A 54 -18.91 4.48 -7.24
C SER A 54 -17.85 3.58 -6.61
N GLY A 55 -16.77 4.14 -6.10
CA GLY A 55 -15.73 3.38 -5.42
C GLY A 55 -14.43 4.14 -5.24
N VAL A 56 -13.51 3.54 -4.49
CA VAL A 56 -12.14 4.03 -4.34
C VAL A 56 -11.24 3.19 -5.23
N ALA A 57 -10.47 3.83 -6.10
CA ALA A 57 -9.40 3.19 -6.85
C ALA A 57 -8.06 3.74 -6.39
N SER A 58 -7.16 2.85 -5.97
CA SER A 58 -5.82 3.19 -5.50
C SER A 58 -4.80 2.35 -6.26
N LEU A 59 -3.91 3.01 -7.01
CA LEU A 59 -2.80 2.38 -7.71
C LEU A 59 -1.51 2.89 -7.10
N TRP A 60 -0.55 2.01 -6.86
CA TRP A 60 0.71 2.41 -6.24
C TRP A 60 1.90 1.71 -6.88
N VAL A 61 3.04 2.39 -6.78
CA VAL A 61 4.35 1.84 -7.09
C VAL A 61 5.26 2.14 -5.92
N GLY A 62 6.01 1.15 -5.46
CA GLY A 62 6.85 1.32 -4.29
C GLY A 62 7.88 0.23 -4.12
N MET A 63 8.73 0.44 -3.12
CA MET A 63 9.82 -0.45 -2.73
C MET A 63 9.79 -0.62 -1.22
N GLY A 64 9.62 -1.87 -0.78
CA GLY A 64 9.79 -2.25 0.61
C GLY A 64 11.28 -2.29 0.97
N THR A 65 11.61 -1.86 2.20
CA THR A 65 12.99 -1.91 2.72
C THR A 65 13.17 -3.11 3.66
N ASP A 66 14.43 -3.43 3.96
CA ASP A 66 14.81 -4.44 4.96
C ASP A 66 14.28 -4.14 6.37
N LYS A 67 14.10 -2.85 6.69
CA LYS A 67 13.49 -2.36 7.94
C LYS A 67 11.96 -2.42 7.95
N GLY A 68 11.35 -2.79 6.83
CA GLY A 68 9.90 -2.85 6.66
C GLY A 68 9.24 -1.51 6.36
N ASP A 69 10.03 -0.48 6.06
CA ASP A 69 9.52 0.79 5.54
C ASP A 69 9.09 0.61 4.08
N LEU A 70 8.22 1.52 3.60
CA LEU A 70 7.74 1.52 2.23
C LEU A 70 7.95 2.90 1.60
N ILE A 71 8.85 2.97 0.63
CA ILE A 71 9.05 4.15 -0.22
C ILE A 71 8.09 4.00 -1.40
N GLN A 72 7.13 4.91 -1.57
CA GLN A 72 6.09 4.75 -2.58
C GLN A 72 5.58 6.05 -3.19
N SER A 73 4.95 5.88 -4.35
CA SER A 73 4.02 6.82 -4.95
C SER A 73 2.66 6.15 -5.09
N ILE A 74 1.59 6.85 -4.73
CA ILE A 74 0.20 6.38 -4.82
C ILE A 74 -0.63 7.38 -5.63
N ALA A 75 -1.50 6.84 -6.47
CA ALA A 75 -2.50 7.57 -7.22
C ALA A 75 -3.89 7.09 -6.77
N ASP A 76 -4.65 8.00 -6.18
CA ASP A 76 -5.97 7.73 -5.62
C ASP A 76 -7.06 8.46 -6.41
N HIS A 77 -8.16 7.75 -6.62
CA HIS A 77 -9.41 8.28 -7.14
C HIS A 77 -10.51 7.95 -6.14
N THR A 78 -11.15 8.99 -5.60
CA THR A 78 -12.35 8.89 -4.76
C THR A 78 -13.25 10.06 -5.13
N ASP A 79 -14.33 9.78 -5.87
CA ASP A 79 -15.34 10.78 -6.27
C ASP A 79 -14.76 12.04 -6.95
N SER A 80 -13.57 11.92 -7.56
CA SER A 80 -12.83 13.00 -8.20
C SER A 80 -12.74 12.77 -9.71
N PRO A 81 -12.90 13.80 -10.55
CA PRO A 81 -12.70 13.67 -12.00
C PRO A 81 -11.22 13.45 -12.39
N GLU A 82 -10.30 13.50 -11.44
CA GLU A 82 -8.86 13.41 -11.66
C GLU A 82 -8.19 12.50 -10.61
N TRP A 83 -7.02 11.97 -10.96
CA TRP A 83 -6.15 11.24 -10.03
C TRP A 83 -5.48 12.21 -9.05
N SER A 84 -5.55 11.91 -7.76
CA SER A 84 -4.74 12.56 -6.73
C SER A 84 -3.44 11.77 -6.54
N VAL A 85 -2.28 12.39 -6.79
CA VAL A 85 -0.98 11.70 -6.77
C VAL A 85 -0.13 12.19 -5.60
N PHE A 86 0.42 11.24 -4.85
CA PHE A 86 1.24 11.50 -3.68
C PHE A 86 2.52 10.66 -3.71
N ALA A 87 3.62 11.21 -3.19
CA ALA A 87 4.87 10.48 -2.99
C ALA A 87 5.30 10.64 -1.53
N TYR A 88 5.51 9.53 -0.83
CA TYR A 88 5.89 9.52 0.58
C TYR A 88 6.52 8.20 1.01
N THR A 89 7.15 8.22 2.18
CA THR A 89 7.65 7.03 2.85
C THR A 89 6.73 6.69 4.02
N LEU A 90 6.20 5.46 4.05
CA LEU A 90 5.59 4.90 5.26
C LEU A 90 6.67 4.23 6.09
N THR A 91 6.85 4.72 7.31
CA THR A 91 7.75 4.09 8.28
C THR A 91 7.02 2.98 9.00
N LYS A 92 7.65 1.81 9.13
CA LYS A 92 7.08 0.71 9.91
C LYS A 92 6.85 1.14 11.36
N THR A 93 5.61 1.03 11.82
CA THR A 93 5.24 1.22 13.22
C THR A 93 5.08 -0.16 13.87
N GLY A 94 6.06 -0.61 14.67
CA GLY A 94 6.01 -1.88 15.40
C GLY A 94 7.16 -2.81 15.09
#